data_AF-A0A7J5EX69-F1
#
_entry.id   AF-A0A7J5EX69-F1
#
_cell.length_a   1.000
_cell.length_b   1.000
_cell.length_c   1.000
_cell.angle_alpha   90.00
_cell.angle_beta   90.00
_cell.angle_gamma   90.00
#
_symmetry.space_group_name_H-M   'P 1'
#
loop_
_entity.id
_entity.type
_entity.pdbx_description
1 polymer ?
#
loop_
_entity_poly.entity_id
_entity_poly.type
_entity_poly.pdbx_seq_one_letter_code
_entity_poly.pdbx_strand_id
1 'polypeptide(L)'
;MPEAMPSRARAASRLVDVLDASILQLLAVPARVDVLRVLLVHGGADVGTIASHLPLDRSVVSRHLKAFDDAGLVRVTRDGR
;
A
#
# COMPACT_ATOMS: atom_id res chain seq x y z
N MET A 1 27.76 -29.13 3.98
CA MET A 1 27.28 -27.89 4.64
C MET A 1 26.51 -27.12 3.60
N PRO A 2 25.21 -26.82 3.76
CA PRO A 2 24.50 -26.05 2.75
C PRO A 2 25.08 -24.64 2.75
N GLU A 3 25.58 -24.23 1.58
CA GLU A 3 26.17 -22.93 1.34
C GLU A 3 25.18 -21.84 1.76
N ALA A 4 25.59 -20.97 2.68
CA ALA A 4 24.73 -19.91 3.19
C ALA A 4 24.29 -19.03 2.02
N MET A 5 22.99 -19.05 1.68
CA MET A 5 22.49 -18.33 0.50
C MET A 5 23.00 -16.89 0.48
N PRO A 6 23.61 -16.45 -0.64
CA PRO A 6 24.20 -15.12 -0.74
C PRO A 6 23.15 -14.06 -0.42
N SER A 7 23.56 -12.99 0.28
CA SER A 7 22.67 -11.94 0.84
C SER A 7 21.63 -11.43 -0.17
N ARG A 8 22.01 -11.31 -1.45
CA ARG A 8 21.12 -10.92 -2.54
C ARG A 8 20.02 -11.93 -2.85
N ALA A 9 20.31 -13.23 -2.82
CA ALA A 9 19.32 -14.27 -3.07
C ALA A 9 18.27 -14.33 -1.95
N ARG A 10 18.68 -14.13 -0.69
CA ARG A 10 17.74 -14.00 0.44
C ARG A 10 16.88 -12.74 0.35
N ALA A 11 17.48 -11.60 -0.02
CA ALA A 11 16.72 -10.36 -0.22
C ALA A 11 15.70 -10.50 -1.36
N ALA A 12 16.08 -11.12 -2.48
CA ALA A 12 15.20 -11.36 -3.61
C ALA A 12 14.03 -12.28 -3.24
N SER A 13 14.30 -13.40 -2.56
CA SER A 13 13.24 -14.33 -2.14
C SER A 13 12.23 -13.65 -1.22
N ARG A 14 12.70 -12.88 -0.23
CA ARG A 14 11.81 -12.12 0.67
C ARG A 14 10.97 -11.08 -0.07
N LEU A 15 11.54 -10.43 -1.08
CA LEU A 15 10.79 -9.49 -1.89
C LEU A 15 9.70 -10.20 -2.70
N VAL A 16 10.02 -11.34 -3.32
CA VAL A 16 9.06 -12.15 -4.07
C VAL A 16 7.94 -12.70 -3.17
N ASP A 17 8.27 -13.09 -1.93
CA ASP A 17 7.28 -13.56 -0.95
C ASP A 17 6.29 -12.45 -0.54
N VAL A 18 6.73 -11.19 -0.53
CA VAL A 18 5.90 -10.02 -0.20
C VAL A 18 5.12 -9.50 -1.42
N LEU A 19 5.71 -9.61 -2.62
CA LEU A 19 5.08 -9.22 -3.88
C LEU A 19 4.19 -10.36 -4.39
N ASP A 20 3.13 -10.66 -3.65
CA ASP A 20 2.11 -11.57 -4.17
C ASP A 20 1.36 -10.93 -5.35
N ALA A 21 0.77 -11.77 -6.19
CA ALA A 21 0.05 -11.32 -7.39
C ALA A 21 -1.09 -10.34 -7.05
N SER A 22 -1.69 -10.45 -5.86
CA SER A 22 -2.81 -9.61 -5.42
C SER A 22 -2.34 -8.19 -5.11
N ILE A 23 -1.22 -8.01 -4.40
CA ILE A 23 -0.62 -6.71 -4.12
C ILE A 23 -0.14 -6.05 -5.42
N LEU A 24 0.48 -6.81 -6.33
CA LEU A 24 0.91 -6.28 -7.61
C LEU A 24 -0.28 -5.80 -8.46
N GLN A 25 -1.34 -6.59 -8.57
CA GLN A 25 -2.57 -6.20 -9.27
C GLN A 25 -3.28 -5.02 -8.59
N LEU A 26 -3.24 -4.97 -7.26
CA LEU A 26 -3.77 -3.86 -6.48
C LEU A 26 -3.03 -2.57 -6.85
N LEU A 27 -1.70 -2.59 -6.89
CA LEU A 27 -0.87 -1.42 -7.18
C LEU A 27 -0.80 -1.05 -8.67
N ALA A 28 -1.17 -1.94 -9.59
CA ALA A 28 -1.19 -1.69 -11.04
C ALA A 28 -2.26 -0.69 -11.52
N VAL A 29 -2.77 0.16 -10.63
CA VAL A 29 -3.70 1.24 -10.92
C VAL A 29 -3.02 2.57 -10.55
N PRO A 30 -2.78 3.49 -11.49
CA PRO A 30 -2.03 4.72 -11.23
C PRO A 30 -2.53 5.53 -10.02
N ALA A 31 -3.85 5.70 -9.90
CA ALA A 31 -4.47 6.41 -8.78
C ALA A 31 -4.17 5.78 -7.41
N ARG A 32 -4.01 4.45 -7.34
CA ARG A 32 -3.63 3.76 -6.09
C ARG A 32 -2.17 4.04 -5.73
N VAL A 33 -1.28 4.10 -6.71
CA VAL A 33 0.12 4.49 -6.48
C VAL A 33 0.19 5.93 -5.96
N ASP A 34 -0.64 6.83 -6.49
CA ASP A 34 -0.71 8.21 -6.00
C ASP A 34 -1.18 8.30 -4.54
N VAL A 35 -2.23 7.54 -4.17
CA VAL A 35 -2.67 7.44 -2.77
C VAL A 35 -1.57 6.90 -1.87
N LEU A 36 -0.88 5.85 -2.29
CA LEU A 36 0.23 5.28 -1.53
C LEU A 36 1.39 6.28 -1.38
N ARG A 37 1.71 7.04 -2.43
CA ARG A 37 2.72 8.11 -2.38
C ARG A 37 2.36 9.14 -1.32
N VAL A 38 1.10 9.60 -1.27
CA VAL A 38 0.64 10.57 -0.27
C VAL A 38 0.83 10.01 1.14
N LEU A 39 0.43 8.76 1.40
CA LEU A 39 0.63 8.12 2.70
C LEU A 39 2.11 7.99 3.09
N LEU A 40 2.98 7.66 2.13
CA LEU A 40 4.41 7.53 2.39
C LEU A 40 5.09 8.88 2.67
N VAL A 41 4.63 9.96 2.02
CA VAL A 41 5.21 11.30 2.19
C VAL A 41 4.67 11.99 3.45
N HIS A 42 3.38 11.85 3.74
CA HIS A 42 2.69 12.62 4.79
C HIS A 42 2.37 11.80 6.04
N GLY A 43 2.55 10.48 6.01
CA GLY A 43 2.17 9.57 7.09
C GLY A 43 0.69 9.19 7.08
N GLY A 44 0.25 8.54 8.15
CA GLY A 44 -1.16 8.17 8.35
C GLY A 44 -2.03 9.42 8.56
N ALA A 45 -3.14 9.50 7.82
CA ALA A 45 -4.07 10.62 7.85
C ALA A 45 -5.51 10.17 7.55
N ASP A 46 -6.49 11.03 7.82
CA ASP A 46 -7.88 10.78 7.46
C ASP A 46 -8.12 10.90 5.94
N VAL A 47 -9.24 10.34 5.47
CA VAL A 47 -9.61 10.33 4.05
C VAL A 47 -9.70 11.72 3.44
N GLY A 48 -10.16 12.71 4.20
CA GLY A 48 -10.30 14.09 3.75
C GLY A 48 -8.93 14.73 3.49
N THR A 49 -8.01 14.56 4.44
CA THR A 49 -6.63 15.04 4.30
C THR A 49 -5.94 14.38 3.11
N ILE A 50 -6.02 13.05 2.97
CA ILE A 50 -5.42 12.33 1.83
C ILE A 50 -5.99 12.82 0.49
N ALA A 51 -7.32 12.97 0.40
CA ALA A 51 -7.97 13.45 -0.81
C ALA A 51 -7.56 14.89 -1.18
N SER A 52 -7.24 15.74 -0.20
CA SER A 52 -6.82 17.13 -0.46
C SER A 52 -5.49 17.23 -1.24
N HIS A 53 -4.68 16.16 -1.26
CA HIS A 53 -3.41 16.10 -2.00
C HIS A 53 -3.56 15.54 -3.42
N LEU A 54 -4.76 15.11 -3.81
CA LEU A 54 -5.00 14.37 -5.05
C LEU A 54 -6.19 14.94 -5.81
N PRO A 55 -6.21 14.83 -7.16
CA PRO A 55 -7.38 15.15 -7.95
C PRO A 55 -8.42 14.01 -7.89
N LEU A 56 -8.76 13.54 -6.69
CA LEU A 56 -9.65 12.40 -6.45
C LEU A 56 -10.70 12.75 -5.38
N ASP A 57 -11.93 12.26 -5.59
CA ASP A 57 -12.98 12.39 -4.58
C ASP A 57 -12.67 11.55 -3.33
N ARG A 58 -13.18 12.01 -2.18
CA ARG A 58 -13.06 11.30 -0.88
C ARG A 58 -13.59 9.86 -0.96
N SER A 59 -14.66 9.62 -1.71
CA SER A 59 -15.24 8.28 -1.91
C SER A 59 -14.29 7.34 -2.66
N VAL A 60 -13.58 7.86 -3.67
CA VAL A 60 -12.58 7.13 -4.46
C VAL A 60 -11.38 6.78 -3.58
N VAL A 61 -10.87 7.76 -2.82
CA VAL A 61 -9.78 7.55 -1.85
C VAL A 61 -10.18 6.51 -0.80
N SER A 62 -11.37 6.61 -0.22
CA SER A 62 -11.90 5.63 0.74
C SER A 62 -11.93 4.21 0.16
N ARG A 63 -12.39 4.05 -1.10
CA ARG A 63 -12.41 2.76 -1.78
C ARG A 63 -11.00 2.19 -2.02
N HIS A 64 -10.02 3.04 -2.33
CA HIS A 64 -8.62 2.63 -2.47
C HIS A 64 -8.02 2.19 -1.13
N LEU A 65 -8.23 2.96 -0.06
CA LEU A 65 -7.77 2.63 1.28
C LEU A 65 -8.40 1.33 1.79
N LYS A 66 -9.70 1.10 1.51
CA LYS A 66 -10.33 -0.18 1.82
C LYS A 66 -9.67 -1.35 1.10
N ALA A 67 -9.38 -1.20 -0.19
CA ALA A 67 -8.70 -2.26 -0.94
C ALA A 67 -7.27 -2.52 -0.42
N PHE A 68 -6.58 -1.49 0.07
CA PHE A 68 -5.28 -1.64 0.73
C PHE A 68 -5.38 -2.35 2.10
N ASP A 69 -6.39 -2.01 2.90
CA ASP A 69 -6.64 -2.64 4.21
C ASP A 69 -7.02 -4.11 4.05
N ASP A 70 -7.92 -4.43 3.10
CA ASP A 70 -8.32 -5.80 2.76
C ASP A 70 -7.11 -6.64 2.28
N ALA A 71 -6.10 -6.01 1.68
CA ALA A 71 -4.84 -6.64 1.26
C ALA A 71 -3.72 -6.58 2.32
N GLY A 72 -3.99 -6.01 3.51
CA GLY A 72 -2.99 -5.88 4.58
C GLY A 72 -1.86 -4.88 4.31
N LEU A 73 -2.00 -4.03 3.28
CA LEU A 73 -0.97 -3.06 2.87
C LEU A 73 -0.96 -1.82 3.79
N VAL A 74 -2.11 -1.45 4.33
CA VAL A 74 -2.26 -0.35 5.29
C VAL A 74 -3.07 -0.82 6.49
N ARG A 75 -3.08 -0.03 7.56
CA ARG A 75 -3.98 -0.21 8.69
C ARG A 75 -4.96 0.94 8.72
N VAL A 76 -6.26 0.63 8.66
CA VAL A 76 -7.31 1.65 8.82
C VAL A 76 -7.85 1.59 10.25
N THR A 77 -7.85 2.74 10.93
CA THR A 77 -8.51 2.92 12.22
C THR A 77 -9.72 3.82 12.04
N ARG A 78 -10.89 3.40 12.55
CA ARG A 78 -12.07 4.25 12.62
C ARG A 78 -12.01 5.01 13.94
N ASP A 79 -11.80 6.31 13.85
CA ASP A 79 -11.85 7.23 14.99
C ASP A 79 -13.02 8.18 14.77
N GLY A 80 -14.15 7.89 15.44
CA GLY A 80 -15.45 8.53 15.21
C GLY A 80 -16.55 7.57 14.73
N ARG A 81 -17.81 7.95 14.98
CA ARG A 81 -19.03 7.13 14.82
C ARG A 81 -19.25 6.62 13.40
#